data_AF-A0A7X2NG89-F1
#
_entry.id   AF-A0A7X2NG89-F1
#
_cell.length_a   1.000
_cell.length_b   1.000
_cell.length_c   1.000
_cell.angle_alpha   90.00
_cell.angle_beta   90.00
_cell.angle_gamma   90.00
#
_symmetry.space_group_name_H-M   'P 1'
#
loop_
_entity.id
_entity.type
_entity.pdbx_description
1 polymer ?
#
loop_
_entity_poly.entity_id
_entity_poly.type
_entity_poly.pdbx_seq_one_letter_code
_entity_poly.pdbx_strand_id
1 'polypeptide(L)' 'MLNLSKEEKKILNTLFKDVRYTTRNEMIYILYAAKPEPTTPDAKYINLIINPLIKKIYYADRKDMEDVFEAIPFDVD' A
#
# COMPACT_ATOMS: atom_id res chain seq x y z
N MET A 1 12.49 2.73 8.02
CA MET A 1 11.33 3.21 7.25
C MET A 1 11.36 2.67 5.84
N LEU A 2 10.31 1.93 5.49
CA LEU A 2 10.08 1.35 4.18
C LEU A 2 10.11 2.42 3.07
N ASN A 3 10.88 2.20 2.00
CA ASN A 3 11.00 3.17 0.91
C ASN A 3 9.76 3.15 0.00
N LEU A 4 8.80 4.03 0.30
CA LEU A 4 7.54 4.18 -0.42
C LEU A 4 7.55 5.38 -1.38
N SER A 5 7.10 5.18 -2.62
CA SER A 5 6.90 6.26 -3.59
C SER A 5 5.69 7.14 -3.22
N LYS A 6 5.55 8.30 -3.87
CA LYS A 6 4.40 9.20 -3.66
C LYS A 6 3.07 8.50 -3.99
N GLU A 7 3.04 7.71 -5.04
CA GLU A 7 1.90 6.96 -5.55
C GLU A 7 1.53 5.82 -4.61
N GLU A 8 2.52 5.09 -4.09
CA GLU A 8 2.30 4.05 -3.08
C GLU A 8 1.70 4.65 -1.80
N LYS A 9 2.22 5.79 -1.33
CA LYS A 9 1.66 6.52 -0.17
C LYS A 9 0.21 6.96 -0.42
N LYS A 10 -0.10 7.46 -1.62
CA LYS A 10 -1.47 7.84 -2.01
C LYS A 10 -2.43 6.65 -1.99
N ILE A 11 -2.00 5.48 -2.48
CA ILE A 11 -2.78 4.24 -2.41
C ILE A 11 -3.03 3.84 -0.96
N LEU A 12 -1.99 3.87 -0.11
CA LEU A 12 -2.13 3.56 1.31
C LEU A 12 -3.09 4.53 2.02
N ASN A 13 -2.98 5.83 1.78
CA ASN A 13 -3.93 6.82 2.31
C ASN A 13 -5.35 6.55 1.84
N THR A 14 -5.54 6.22 0.56
CA THR A 14 -6.87 5.97 -0.02
C THR A 14 -7.55 4.77 0.64
N LEU A 15 -6.79 3.70 0.87
CA LEU A 15 -7.34 2.43 1.36
C LEU A 15 -7.39 2.34 2.89
N PHE A 16 -6.50 3.01 3.62
CA PHE A 16 -6.27 2.76 5.04
C PHE A 16 -6.37 3.97 5.97
N LYS A 17 -6.54 5.21 5.47
CA LYS A 17 -6.57 6.41 6.35
C LYS A 17 -7.60 6.35 7.49
N ASP A 18 -8.72 5.65 7.27
CA ASP A 18 -9.81 5.51 8.23
C ASP A 18 -9.87 4.10 8.87
N VAL A 19 -8.93 3.22 8.53
CA VAL A 19 -8.88 1.83 9.03
C VAL A 19 -8.07 1.78 10.33
N ARG A 20 -8.68 1.30 11.41
CA ARG A 20 -8.01 1.12 12.71
C ARG A 20 -7.57 -0.32 12.90
N TYR A 21 -6.45 -0.50 13.61
CA TYR A 21 -5.93 -1.81 14.05
C TYR A 21 -5.66 -2.81 12.91
N THR A 22 -5.33 -2.34 11.71
CA THR A 22 -4.96 -3.23 10.60
C THR A 22 -3.65 -3.96 10.89
N THR A 23 -3.54 -5.18 10.37
CA THR A 23 -2.31 -5.96 10.36
C THR A 23 -1.65 -5.93 8.99
N ARG A 24 -0.38 -6.39 8.92
CA ARG A 24 0.35 -6.58 7.65
C ARG A 24 -0.43 -7.48 6.68
N ASN A 25 -0.98 -8.57 7.18
CA ASN A 25 -1.69 -9.55 6.35
C ASN A 25 -3.00 -8.97 5.80
N GLU A 26 -3.77 -8.28 6.62
CA GLU A 26 -4.99 -7.59 6.18
C GLU A 26 -4.68 -6.51 5.14
N MET A 27 -3.61 -5.75 5.35
CA MET A 27 -3.14 -4.75 4.39
C MET A 27 -2.80 -5.40 3.04
N ILE A 28 -2.10 -6.54 3.05
CA ILE A 28 -1.79 -7.30 1.84
C ILE A 28 -3.08 -7.79 1.15
N TYR A 29 -4.05 -8.34 1.90
CA TYR A 29 -5.31 -8.80 1.33
C TYR A 29 -6.10 -7.66 0.68
N ILE A 30 -6.19 -6.51 1.35
CA ILE A 30 -6.88 -5.32 0.82
C ILE A 30 -6.16 -4.81 -0.44
N LEU A 31 -4.82 -4.80 -0.45
CA LEU A 31 -4.05 -4.43 -1.64
C LEU A 31 -4.28 -5.39 -2.81
N TYR A 32 -4.35 -6.70 -2.57
CA TYR A 32 -4.71 -7.67 -3.60
C TYR A 32 -6.15 -7.47 -4.11
N ALA A 33 -7.10 -7.21 -3.21
CA ALA A 33 -8.49 -6.95 -3.57
C ALA A 33 -8.67 -5.63 -4.35
N ALA A 34 -7.80 -4.65 -4.11
CA ALA A 34 -7.79 -3.39 -4.84
C ALA A 34 -7.18 -3.48 -6.24
N LYS A 35 -6.58 -4.61 -6.62
CA LYS A 35 -5.99 -4.78 -7.96
C LYS A 35 -7.09 -4.88 -9.02
N PRO A 36 -7.12 -3.98 -10.01
CA PRO A 36 -8.03 -4.12 -11.12
C PRO A 36 -7.54 -5.22 -12.07
N GLU A 37 -8.48 -5.87 -12.75
CA GLU A 37 -8.17 -6.73 -13.89
C GLU A 37 -7.41 -5.93 -14.96
N PRO A 38 -6.30 -6.43 -15.52
CA PRO A 38 -5.39 -5.66 -16.38
C PRO A 38 -5.92 -5.50 -17.82
N THR A 39 -7.19 -5.16 -17.97
CA THR A 39 -7.91 -5.05 -19.25
C THR A 39 -7.76 -3.68 -19.91
N THR A 40 -7.43 -2.63 -19.15
CA THR A 40 -7.21 -1.26 -19.65
C THR A 40 -5.79 -0.77 -19.39
N PRO A 41 -5.28 0.23 -20.13
CA PRO A 41 -3.99 0.87 -19.83
C PRO A 41 -3.89 1.39 -18.40
N ASP A 42 -4.95 2.03 -17.89
CA ASP A 42 -4.98 2.56 -16.52
C ASP A 42 -4.94 1.45 -15.48
N ALA A 43 -5.68 0.35 -15.69
CA ALA A 43 -5.62 -0.82 -14.81
C ALA A 43 -4.22 -1.46 -14.79
N LYS A 44 -3.55 -1.52 -15.95
CA LYS A 44 -2.16 -1.97 -16.03
C LYS A 44 -1.23 -1.04 -15.26
N TYR A 45 -1.40 0.28 -15.40
CA TYR A 45 -0.62 1.27 -14.66
C TYR A 45 -0.79 1.15 -13.14
N ILE A 46 -2.03 1.01 -12.65
CA ILE A 46 -2.30 0.79 -11.22
C ILE A 46 -1.59 -0.48 -10.72
N ASN A 47 -1.64 -1.56 -11.50
CA ASN A 47 -0.94 -2.80 -11.17
C ASN A 47 0.59 -2.65 -11.14
N LEU A 48 1.17 -1.73 -11.90
CA LEU A 48 2.61 -1.42 -11.82
C LEU A 48 3.00 -0.77 -10.49
N ILE A 49 2.05 -0.17 -9.77
CA ILE A 49 2.28 0.46 -8.46
C ILE A 49 1.95 -0.51 -7.32
N ILE A 50 0.78 -1.18 -7.38
CA ILE A 50 0.33 -2.08 -6.31
C ILE A 50 1.22 -3.31 -6.16
N ASN A 51 1.69 -3.91 -7.27
CA ASN A 51 2.48 -5.14 -7.19
C ASN A 51 3.82 -4.93 -6.44
N PRO A 52 4.63 -3.90 -6.74
CA PRO A 52 5.79 -3.55 -5.93
C PRO A 52 5.45 -3.25 -4.47
N LEU A 53 4.37 -2.51 -4.22
CA LEU A 53 3.94 -2.15 -2.86
C LEU A 53 3.65 -3.40 -2.01
N ILE A 54 2.92 -4.37 -2.56
CA ILE A 54 2.65 -5.65 -1.89
C ILE A 54 3.96 -6.36 -1.53
N LYS A 55 4.93 -6.41 -2.45
CA LYS A 55 6.24 -7.03 -2.18
C LYS A 55 6.98 -6.31 -1.06
N LYS A 56 7.01 -4.97 -1.08
CA LYS A 56 7.65 -4.17 -0.03
C LYS A 56 7.05 -4.47 1.35
N ILE A 57 5.72 -4.46 1.47
CA ILE A 57 5.01 -4.74 2.73
C ILE A 57 5.22 -6.19 3.19
N TYR A 58 5.21 -7.15 2.26
CA TYR A 58 5.42 -8.55 2.57
C TYR A 58 6.80 -8.81 3.19
N TYR A 59 7.86 -8.22 2.61
CA TYR A 59 9.24 -8.40 3.06
C TYR A 59 9.71 -7.39 4.11
N ALA A 60 8.91 -6.39 4.45
CA ALA A 60 9.26 -5.40 5.47
C ALA A 60 9.52 -6.08 6.81
N ASP A 61 10.48 -5.56 7.58
CA ASP A 61 10.65 -6.01 8.96
C ASP A 61 9.52 -5.45 9.86
N ARG A 62 9.52 -5.82 11.14
CA ARG A 62 8.50 -5.37 12.07
C ARG A 62 8.52 -3.84 12.25
N LYS A 63 9.71 -3.27 12.40
CA LYS A 63 9.90 -1.84 12.67
C LYS A 63 9.42 -1.01 11.48
N ASP A 64 9.77 -1.41 10.27
CA ASP A 64 9.32 -0.74 9.05
C ASP A 64 7.79 -0.75 8.91
N MET A 65 7.12 -1.82 9.36
CA MET A 65 5.65 -1.85 9.34
C MET A 65 5.02 -0.98 10.43
N GLU A 66 5.61 -0.94 11.63
CA GLU A 66 5.18 -0.02 12.70
C GLU A 66 5.30 1.44 12.20
N ASP A 67 6.43 1.81 11.60
CA ASP A 67 6.63 3.13 10.97
C ASP A 67 5.55 3.42 9.90
N VAL A 68 5.19 2.44 9.06
CA VAL A 68 4.17 2.58 8.02
C VAL A 68 2.78 2.79 8.61
N PHE A 69 2.41 2.05 9.64
CA PHE A 69 1.10 2.18 10.27
C PHE A 69 0.93 3.52 10.99
N GLU A 70 1.98 3.99 11.68
CA GLU A 70 1.98 5.29 12.36
C GLU A 70 1.96 6.47 11.38
N ALA A 71 2.56 6.29 10.20
CA ALA A 71 2.65 7.33 9.18
C ALA A 71 1.39 7.48 8.32
N ILE A 72 0.38 6.60 8.42
CA ILE A 72 -0.89 6.73 7.69
C ILE A 72 -1.84 7.64 8.50
N PRO A 73 -2.39 8.73 7.91
CA PRO A 73 -2.20 9.17 6.53
C PRO A 73 -0.86 9.88 6.30
N PHE A 74 -0.16 9.51 5.22
CA PHE A 74 1.08 10.13 4.81
C PHE A 74 0.83 11.56 4.32
N ASP A 75 1.74 12.48 4.64
CA ASP A 75 1.83 13.77 3.98
C ASP A 75 2.32 13.57 2.52
N VAL A 76 1.47 13.95 1.55
CA VAL A 76 1.65 13.69 0.12
C VAL A 76 1.37 14.94 -0.71
N ASP A 77 1.85 16.10 -0.25
CA ASP A 77 1.92 17.33 -1.05
C ASP A 77 2.72 17.14 -2.35
#